data_AF-A0A662I4G0-F1
#
_entry.id   AF-A0A662I4G0-F1
#
_cell.length_a   1.000
_cell.length_b   1.000
_cell.length_c   1.000
_cell.angle_alpha   90.00
_cell.angle_beta   90.00
_cell.angle_gamma   90.00
#
_symmetry.space_group_name_H-M   'P 1'
#
loop_
_entity.id
_entity.type
_entity.pdbx_description
1 polymer ?
#
loop_
_entity_poly.entity_id
_entity_poly.type
_entity_poly.pdbx_seq_one_letter_code
_entity_poly.pdbx_strand_id
1 'polypeptide(L)'
;MRVFIAGHITLDEIVYAGKSVASLGGPPSYTGLVLSSLGAEVSLVSAVGDDFPAEYWNFLEEHLDMKYVARVSGVKTTRFRLVYSGESRELYLVSKCVDLTEVPAEVEYIHVSPVAQELPLSILERKYSFLSLDPQGYLRKFGEDGRVMLYSNKELLDKLHNVNHLRISLNEAEVLLGEAWPKYFAKLSEEHKVMVSLGLGAKGVVVFSEGNLYYVPPYATSAKQSTGAGDAYAGGFLQAYLSEEDPVWAAAVGSATASLIVEKPGPSLVDKKEVEVRASELYLKHCTLSSIEEVFELIERAKET
;
A
#
# COMPACT_ATOMS: atom_id res chain seq x y z
N MET A 1 -0.40 21.05 -2.87
CA MET A 1 -1.34 20.02 -2.35
C MET A 1 -0.56 19.14 -1.40
N ARG A 2 -1.12 18.83 -0.24
CA ARG A 2 -0.46 18.04 0.80
C ARG A 2 -1.21 16.74 1.02
N VAL A 3 -0.51 15.62 0.94
CA VAL A 3 -1.07 14.28 1.16
C VAL A 3 -0.66 13.78 2.54
N PHE A 4 -1.64 13.36 3.33
CA PHE A 4 -1.41 12.73 4.63
C PHE A 4 -1.32 11.21 4.48
N ILE A 5 -0.43 10.58 5.22
CA ILE A 5 -0.32 9.11 5.26
C ILE A 5 -0.55 8.66 6.69
N ALA A 6 -1.63 7.91 6.90
CA ALA A 6 -2.02 7.40 8.20
C ALA A 6 -1.76 5.89 8.29
N GLY A 7 -0.91 5.52 9.24
CA GLY A 7 -0.47 4.15 9.51
C GLY A 7 0.79 4.18 10.36
N HIS A 8 1.23 3.03 10.89
CA HIS A 8 2.48 2.97 11.63
C HIS A 8 3.70 2.98 10.71
N ILE A 9 4.70 3.76 11.09
CA ILE A 9 6.09 3.54 10.71
C ILE A 9 6.53 2.27 11.43
N THR A 10 7.19 1.35 10.71
CA THR A 10 7.63 0.09 11.30
C THR A 10 9.14 -0.05 11.31
N LEU A 11 9.62 -0.90 12.21
CA LEU A 11 10.95 -1.47 12.16
C LEU A 11 10.81 -2.95 11.82
N ASP A 12 11.25 -3.36 10.65
CA ASP A 12 11.10 -4.74 10.19
C ASP A 12 12.40 -5.51 10.43
N GLU A 13 12.28 -6.76 10.91
CA GLU A 13 13.39 -7.72 11.04
C GLU A 13 13.30 -8.71 9.89
N ILE A 14 14.17 -8.55 8.89
CA ILE A 14 14.24 -9.46 7.74
C ILE A 14 15.18 -10.60 8.09
N VAL A 15 14.64 -11.82 8.15
CA VAL A 15 15.38 -13.04 8.46
C VAL A 15 15.52 -13.88 7.20
N TYR A 16 16.75 -14.05 6.73
CA TYR A 16 17.08 -14.87 5.56
C TYR A 16 18.39 -15.64 5.79
N ALA A 17 18.38 -16.94 5.49
CA ALA A 17 19.54 -17.83 5.66
C ALA A 17 20.22 -17.73 7.04
N GLY A 18 19.41 -17.60 8.11
CA GLY A 18 19.89 -17.49 9.49
C GLY A 18 20.46 -16.12 9.89
N LYS A 19 20.49 -15.14 8.98
CA LYS A 19 20.86 -13.75 9.28
C LYS A 19 19.61 -12.90 9.48
N SER A 20 19.67 -11.97 10.44
CA SER A 20 18.61 -10.99 10.68
C SER A 20 19.15 -9.59 10.40
N VAL A 21 18.39 -8.79 9.66
CA VAL A 21 18.70 -7.40 9.32
C VAL A 21 17.50 -6.53 9.70
N ALA A 22 17.74 -5.49 10.49
CA ALA A 22 16.74 -4.48 10.77
C ALA A 22 16.58 -3.56 9.55
N SER A 23 15.35 -3.16 9.25
CA SER A 23 15.01 -2.29 8.14
C SER A 23 13.90 -1.34 8.54
N LEU A 24 13.96 -0.10 8.05
CA LEU A 24 12.83 0.81 8.12
C LEU A 24 11.67 0.24 7.27
N GLY A 25 10.45 0.41 7.72
CA GLY A 25 9.27 -0.06 7.00
C GLY A 25 8.04 0.77 7.28
N GLY A 26 6.89 0.19 6.95
CA GLY A 26 5.59 0.80 7.12
C GLY A 26 5.18 1.70 5.94
N PRO A 27 3.88 1.79 5.64
CA PRO A 27 3.35 2.64 4.57
C PRO A 27 3.77 4.11 4.66
N PRO A 28 3.83 4.76 5.84
CA PRO A 28 4.34 6.13 5.94
C PRO A 28 5.75 6.32 5.35
N SER A 29 6.62 5.31 5.47
CA SER A 29 7.98 5.35 4.92
C SER A 29 7.98 5.10 3.42
N TYR A 30 7.34 4.02 2.95
CA TYR A 30 7.34 3.63 1.54
C TYR A 30 6.52 4.59 0.66
N THR A 31 5.24 4.76 0.98
CA THR A 31 4.33 5.64 0.24
C THR A 31 4.80 7.09 0.34
N GLY A 32 5.27 7.51 1.52
CA GLY A 32 5.71 8.88 1.76
C GLY A 32 6.93 9.28 0.95
N LEU A 33 7.98 8.46 0.97
CA LEU A 33 9.19 8.75 0.20
C LEU A 33 8.94 8.73 -1.31
N VAL A 34 8.06 7.85 -1.81
CA VAL A 34 7.66 7.85 -3.22
C VAL A 34 6.92 9.13 -3.59
N LEU A 35 5.90 9.52 -2.81
CA LEU A 35 5.15 10.77 -3.03
C LEU A 35 6.08 11.99 -3.02
N SER A 36 6.96 12.09 -2.02
CA SER A 36 7.95 13.17 -1.89
C SER A 36 8.91 13.20 -3.09
N SER A 37 9.42 12.03 -3.52
CA SER A 37 10.28 11.90 -4.71
C SER A 37 9.62 12.39 -6.00
N LEU A 38 8.29 12.26 -6.10
CA LEU A 38 7.52 12.70 -7.25
C LEU A 38 7.03 14.16 -7.15
N GLY A 39 7.37 14.84 -6.04
CA GLY A 39 7.17 16.28 -5.85
C GLY A 39 5.93 16.67 -5.02
N ALA A 40 5.29 15.71 -4.33
CA ALA A 40 4.18 16.02 -3.43
C ALA A 40 4.68 16.47 -2.04
N GLU A 41 3.96 17.39 -1.40
CA GLU A 41 4.12 17.62 0.04
C GLU A 41 3.46 16.49 0.82
N VAL A 42 4.18 15.89 1.77
CA VAL A 42 3.70 14.74 2.54
C VAL A 42 3.80 15.00 4.03
N SER A 43 2.72 14.74 4.76
CA SER A 43 2.70 14.72 6.23
C SER A 43 2.35 13.34 6.75
N LEU A 44 3.10 12.84 7.73
CA LEU A 44 2.85 11.51 8.29
C LEU A 44 1.99 11.62 9.56
N VAL A 45 0.97 10.77 9.66
CA VAL A 45 0.20 10.52 10.90
C VAL A 45 0.56 9.13 11.38
N SER A 46 1.42 9.05 12.39
CA SER A 46 2.06 7.81 12.82
C SER A 46 2.51 7.87 14.28
N ALA A 47 3.02 6.76 14.80
CA ALA A 47 3.63 6.68 16.12
C ALA A 47 4.88 5.79 16.07
N VAL A 48 5.90 6.19 16.83
CA VAL A 48 7.13 5.43 17.06
C VAL A 48 7.46 5.39 18.54
N GLY A 49 8.12 4.32 18.98
CA GLY A 49 8.54 4.12 20.37
C GLY A 49 9.95 4.64 20.65
N ASP A 50 10.41 4.43 21.89
CA ASP A 50 11.76 4.82 22.33
C ASP A 50 12.89 4.09 21.58
N ASP A 51 12.58 2.94 20.97
CA ASP A 51 13.52 2.12 20.21
C ASP A 51 13.68 2.56 18.75
N PHE A 52 13.04 3.65 18.32
CA PHE A 52 13.15 4.14 16.95
C PHE A 52 14.52 4.80 16.69
N PRO A 53 15.32 4.28 15.73
CA PRO A 53 16.66 4.80 15.47
C PRO A 53 16.67 6.26 15.03
N ALA A 54 17.58 7.05 15.60
CA ALA A 54 17.76 8.45 15.22
C ALA A 54 18.13 8.63 13.74
N GLU A 55 18.87 7.69 13.15
CA GLU A 55 19.20 7.70 11.72
C GLU A 55 17.96 7.63 10.82
N TYR A 56 16.97 6.80 11.16
CA TYR A 56 15.73 6.69 10.40
C TYR A 56 14.83 7.91 10.62
N TRP A 57 14.83 8.46 11.83
CA TRP A 57 14.14 9.71 12.08
C TRP A 57 14.69 10.83 11.20
N ASN A 58 16.00 11.05 11.23
CA ASN A 58 16.65 12.12 10.47
C ASN A 58 16.41 11.93 8.97
N PHE A 59 16.54 10.70 8.46
CA PHE A 59 16.27 10.40 7.05
C PHE A 59 14.83 10.70 6.64
N LEU A 60 13.83 10.34 7.45
CA LEU A 60 12.44 10.64 7.13
C LEU A 60 12.16 12.15 7.23
N GLU A 61 12.70 12.84 8.24
CA GLU A 61 12.53 14.28 8.45
C GLU A 61 13.16 15.14 7.35
N GLU A 62 14.20 14.64 6.66
CA GLU A 62 14.79 15.30 5.48
C GLU A 62 13.82 15.36 4.28
N HIS A 63 12.80 14.51 4.24
CA HIS A 63 11.94 14.34 3.07
C HIS A 63 10.44 14.46 3.34
N LEU A 64 10.00 14.34 4.60
CA LEU A 64 8.61 14.22 5.01
C LEU A 64 8.34 15.10 6.23
N ASP A 65 7.12 15.65 6.31
CA ASP A 65 6.68 16.40 7.48
C ASP A 65 6.29 15.44 8.61
N MET A 66 7.15 15.42 9.64
CA MET A 66 7.05 14.54 10.82
C MET A 66 6.17 15.11 11.95
N LYS A 67 5.51 16.26 11.74
CA LYS A 67 4.75 16.99 12.78
C LYS A 67 3.73 16.12 13.54
N TYR A 68 3.07 15.18 12.86
CA TYR A 68 2.05 14.30 13.46
C TYR A 68 2.55 12.88 13.71
N VAL A 69 3.87 12.70 13.81
CA VAL A 69 4.49 11.44 14.25
C VAL A 69 4.73 11.51 15.75
N ALA A 70 3.93 10.79 16.53
CA ALA A 70 4.08 10.73 17.97
C ALA A 70 5.33 9.92 18.35
N ARG A 71 6.23 10.50 19.15
CA ARG A 71 7.28 9.76 19.87
C ARG A 71 6.75 9.41 21.26
N VAL A 72 6.55 8.12 21.52
CA VAL A 72 5.86 7.65 22.72
C VAL A 72 6.83 6.94 23.65
N SER A 73 6.94 7.46 24.87
CA SER A 73 7.84 6.88 25.88
C SER A 73 7.27 5.61 26.51
N GLY A 74 8.14 4.64 26.79
CA GLY A 74 7.80 3.37 27.44
C GLY A 74 7.17 2.33 26.52
N VAL A 75 7.03 2.63 25.22
CA VAL A 75 6.51 1.69 24.21
C VAL A 75 7.55 1.40 23.14
N LYS A 76 7.42 0.25 22.49
CA LYS A 76 8.22 -0.10 21.32
C LYS A 76 7.52 0.35 20.04
N THR A 77 8.31 0.65 19.03
CA THR A 77 7.84 0.88 17.66
C THR A 77 7.18 -0.39 17.13
N THR A 78 6.20 -0.25 16.25
CA THR A 78 5.59 -1.41 15.59
C THR A 78 6.65 -2.16 14.80
N ARG A 79 6.75 -3.47 15.03
CA ARG A 79 7.83 -4.30 14.52
C ARG A 79 7.27 -5.59 13.96
N PHE A 80 7.65 -5.88 12.72
CA PHE A 80 7.39 -7.16 12.11
C PHE A 80 8.67 -7.95 11.93
N ARG A 81 8.60 -9.27 12.11
CA ARG A 81 9.66 -10.19 11.71
C ARG A 81 9.20 -10.93 10.46
N LEU A 82 9.98 -10.79 9.39
CA LEU A 82 9.77 -11.38 8.08
C LEU A 82 10.72 -12.57 7.95
N VAL A 83 10.22 -13.79 8.07
CA VAL A 83 11.02 -15.01 7.94
C VAL A 83 10.88 -15.54 6.53
N TYR A 84 11.96 -15.45 5.75
CA TYR A 84 12.01 -15.93 4.38
C TYR A 84 12.51 -17.38 4.31
N SER A 85 11.77 -18.23 3.61
CA SER A 85 12.14 -19.61 3.29
C SER A 85 11.92 -19.85 1.80
N GLY A 86 13.00 -19.67 1.02
CA GLY A 86 12.91 -19.61 -0.44
C GLY A 86 12.09 -18.41 -0.88
N GLU A 87 11.06 -18.65 -1.71
CA GLU A 87 10.12 -17.62 -2.17
C GLU A 87 8.98 -17.35 -1.17
N SER A 88 8.81 -18.21 -0.17
CA SER A 88 7.79 -18.04 0.85
C SER A 88 8.27 -17.10 1.96
N ARG A 89 7.32 -16.34 2.52
CA ARG A 89 7.57 -15.43 3.65
C ARG A 89 6.49 -15.60 4.70
N GLU A 90 6.92 -15.82 5.92
CA GLU A 90 6.06 -15.71 7.10
C GLU A 90 6.27 -14.37 7.79
N LEU A 91 5.19 -13.79 8.30
CA LEU A 91 5.19 -12.51 8.98
C LEU A 91 4.76 -12.70 10.44
N TYR A 92 5.47 -12.09 11.38
CA TYR A 92 5.16 -12.12 12.81
C TYR A 92 5.15 -10.70 13.36
N LEU A 93 4.11 -10.29 14.06
CA LEU A 93 4.06 -9.05 14.83
C LEU A 93 4.85 -9.25 16.14
N VAL A 94 5.96 -8.53 16.27
CA VAL A 94 6.86 -8.62 17.44
C VAL A 94 6.49 -7.58 18.50
N SER A 95 6.13 -6.38 18.06
CA SER A 95 5.59 -5.32 18.92
C SER A 95 4.62 -4.46 18.12
N LYS A 96 3.65 -3.86 18.82
CA LYS A 96 2.74 -2.86 18.27
C LYS A 96 2.91 -1.58 19.10
N CYS A 97 3.07 -0.45 18.42
CA CYS A 97 3.05 0.87 19.04
C CYS A 97 1.61 1.26 19.44
N VAL A 98 1.40 2.47 19.94
CA VAL A 98 0.06 2.96 20.32
C VAL A 98 -0.85 3.10 19.11
N ASP A 99 -2.16 2.93 19.31
CA ASP A 99 -3.15 3.19 18.28
C ASP A 99 -3.21 4.68 17.92
N LEU A 100 -3.43 4.95 16.64
CA LEU A 100 -3.67 6.27 16.08
C LEU A 100 -5.17 6.55 16.18
N THR A 101 -5.60 7.17 17.27
CA THR A 101 -7.03 7.37 17.55
C THR A 101 -7.67 8.45 16.68
N GLU A 102 -6.88 9.41 16.18
CA GLU A 102 -7.36 10.55 15.40
C GLU A 102 -6.36 10.92 14.29
N VAL A 103 -6.88 11.50 13.20
CA VAL A 103 -6.07 12.25 12.21
C VAL A 103 -6.38 13.74 12.35
N PRO A 104 -5.45 14.65 12.00
CA PRO A 104 -5.65 16.09 12.14
C PRO A 104 -6.92 16.58 11.42
N ALA A 105 -7.50 17.70 11.87
CA ALA A 105 -8.76 18.22 11.32
C ALA A 105 -8.57 18.82 9.91
N GLU A 106 -7.37 19.33 9.63
CA GLU A 106 -6.94 19.95 8.38
C GLU A 106 -6.64 18.96 7.23
N VAL A 107 -6.82 17.65 7.46
CA VAL A 107 -6.53 16.63 6.46
C VAL A 107 -7.57 16.68 5.34
N GLU A 108 -7.13 17.02 4.13
CA GLU A 108 -7.97 17.02 2.92
C GLU A 108 -7.71 15.81 2.00
N TYR A 109 -6.45 15.42 1.83
CA TYR A 109 -6.03 14.28 0.99
C TYR A 109 -5.31 13.28 1.88
N ILE A 110 -5.76 12.02 1.91
CA ILE A 110 -5.23 11.02 2.83
C ILE A 110 -5.09 9.64 2.18
N HIS A 111 -4.00 8.97 2.49
CA HIS A 111 -3.82 7.54 2.32
C HIS A 111 -3.85 6.84 3.68
N VAL A 112 -4.86 5.99 3.90
CA VAL A 112 -5.03 5.19 5.11
C VAL A 112 -4.49 3.79 4.82
N SER A 113 -3.44 3.39 5.51
CA SER A 113 -2.81 2.08 5.37
C SER A 113 -2.33 1.59 6.74
N PRO A 114 -3.23 1.08 7.60
CA PRO A 114 -2.82 0.45 8.84
C PRO A 114 -2.03 -0.83 8.53
N VAL A 115 -1.13 -1.23 9.42
CA VAL A 115 -0.39 -2.50 9.32
C VAL A 115 -0.72 -3.50 10.42
N ALA A 116 -1.28 -3.02 11.52
CA ALA A 116 -1.49 -3.73 12.78
C ALA A 116 -2.81 -3.35 13.49
N GLN A 117 -3.85 -3.00 12.72
CA GLN A 117 -5.16 -2.53 13.24
C GLN A 117 -5.01 -1.34 14.19
N GLU A 118 -4.07 -0.44 13.90
CA GLU A 118 -3.76 0.73 14.72
C GLU A 118 -4.67 1.93 14.48
N LEU A 119 -5.50 1.88 13.45
CA LEU A 119 -6.44 2.93 13.09
C LEU A 119 -7.87 2.41 13.26
N PRO A 120 -8.83 3.22 13.72
CA PRO A 120 -10.24 2.83 13.75
C PRO A 120 -10.89 2.96 12.38
N LEU A 121 -11.86 2.08 12.06
CA LEU A 121 -12.61 2.15 10.80
C LEU A 121 -13.42 3.46 10.64
N SER A 122 -13.76 4.14 11.74
CA SER A 122 -14.45 5.44 11.71
C SER A 122 -13.65 6.53 11.00
N ILE A 123 -12.32 6.35 10.83
CA ILE A 123 -11.49 7.26 10.05
C ILE A 123 -11.93 7.33 8.58
N LEU A 124 -12.55 6.26 8.07
CA LEU A 124 -13.05 6.15 6.70
C LEU A 124 -14.41 6.84 6.49
N GLU A 125 -15.10 7.22 7.57
CA GLU A 125 -16.40 7.91 7.51
C GLU A 125 -16.26 9.43 7.47
N ARG A 126 -15.06 9.93 7.78
CA ARG A 126 -14.75 11.35 7.69
C ARG A 126 -14.75 11.78 6.22
N LYS A 127 -15.17 13.03 6.00
CA LYS A 127 -15.11 13.65 4.68
C LYS A 127 -13.69 14.14 4.40
N TYR A 128 -13.13 13.67 3.29
CA TYR A 128 -11.88 14.12 2.70
C TYR A 128 -12.16 14.55 1.26
N SER A 129 -11.29 15.39 0.70
CA SER A 129 -11.28 15.68 -0.73
C SER A 129 -10.85 14.44 -1.53
N PHE A 130 -9.94 13.64 -0.98
CA PHE A 130 -9.60 12.33 -1.52
C PHE A 130 -9.13 11.37 -0.42
N LEU A 131 -9.78 10.21 -0.32
CA LEU A 131 -9.44 9.12 0.58
C LEU A 131 -9.00 7.89 -0.23
N SER A 132 -7.72 7.53 -0.11
CA SER A 132 -7.21 6.25 -0.56
C SER A 132 -7.03 5.30 0.62
N LEU A 133 -7.40 4.05 0.41
CA LEU A 133 -7.29 2.99 1.40
C LEU A 133 -6.44 1.84 0.86
N ASP A 134 -5.49 1.40 1.68
CA ASP A 134 -4.93 0.05 1.63
C ASP A 134 -5.35 -0.68 2.93
N PRO A 135 -6.19 -1.73 2.85
CA PRO A 135 -6.79 -2.33 4.02
C PRO A 135 -5.90 -3.37 4.72
N GLN A 136 -4.60 -3.50 4.37
CA GLN A 136 -3.76 -4.60 4.83
C GLN A 136 -3.85 -4.86 6.35
N GLY A 137 -3.80 -3.81 7.18
CA GLY A 137 -3.89 -3.93 8.63
C GLY A 137 -5.27 -4.35 9.11
N TYR A 138 -6.34 -3.89 8.44
CA TYR A 138 -7.71 -4.27 8.76
C TYR A 138 -8.03 -5.73 8.45
N LEU A 139 -7.25 -6.35 7.56
CA LEU A 139 -7.41 -7.75 7.16
C LEU A 139 -6.42 -8.70 7.85
N ARG A 140 -5.59 -8.20 8.78
CA ARG A 140 -4.64 -9.02 9.55
C ARG A 140 -5.18 -9.35 10.93
N LYS A 141 -5.01 -10.60 11.37
CA LYS A 141 -5.13 -11.03 12.76
C LYS A 141 -3.79 -11.59 13.24
N PHE A 142 -3.56 -11.54 14.54
CA PHE A 142 -2.29 -11.93 15.15
C PHE A 142 -2.52 -13.13 16.07
N GLY A 143 -1.75 -14.21 15.87
CA GLY A 143 -1.73 -15.36 16.78
C GLY A 143 -1.07 -15.02 18.12
N GLU A 144 -1.14 -15.94 19.08
CA GLU A 144 -0.48 -15.79 20.38
C GLU A 144 1.06 -15.70 20.26
N ASP A 145 1.62 -16.33 19.24
CA ASP A 145 3.04 -16.27 18.86
C ASP A 145 3.39 -15.05 17.99
N GLY A 146 2.41 -14.16 17.76
CA GLY A 146 2.52 -13.00 16.89
C GLY A 146 2.35 -13.32 15.40
N ARG A 147 2.16 -14.59 14.99
CA ARG A 147 2.03 -14.94 13.57
C ARG A 147 0.87 -14.19 12.93
N VAL A 148 1.16 -13.52 11.82
CA VAL A 148 0.18 -12.76 11.06
C VAL A 148 -0.59 -13.70 10.15
N MET A 149 -1.91 -13.66 10.25
CA MET A 149 -2.82 -14.37 9.36
C MET A 149 -3.80 -13.37 8.75
N LEU A 150 -4.26 -13.64 7.53
CA LEU A 150 -5.36 -12.88 6.97
C LEU A 150 -6.70 -13.35 7.55
N TYR A 151 -7.65 -12.44 7.69
CA TYR A 151 -9.03 -12.74 8.05
C TYR A 151 -10.01 -11.80 7.35
N SER A 152 -11.24 -12.26 7.22
CA SER A 152 -12.32 -11.51 6.58
C SER A 152 -12.94 -10.54 7.59
N ASN A 153 -12.50 -9.28 7.57
CA ASN A 153 -13.15 -8.21 8.36
C ASN A 153 -14.38 -7.68 7.61
N LYS A 154 -15.56 -8.20 7.92
CA LYS A 154 -16.79 -7.82 7.22
C LYS A 154 -17.26 -6.40 7.50
N GLU A 155 -16.90 -5.82 8.65
CA GLU A 155 -17.24 -4.43 8.98
C GLU A 155 -16.60 -3.42 8.01
N LEU A 156 -15.47 -3.80 7.39
CA LEU A 156 -14.81 -2.98 6.38
C LEU A 156 -15.69 -2.77 5.14
N LEU A 157 -16.49 -3.78 4.74
CA LEU A 157 -17.30 -3.73 3.53
C LEU A 157 -18.30 -2.56 3.56
N ASP A 158 -18.88 -2.31 4.73
CA ASP A 158 -19.83 -1.22 4.97
C ASP A 158 -19.19 0.17 4.87
N LYS A 159 -17.86 0.26 4.76
CA LYS A 159 -17.11 1.53 4.68
C LYS A 159 -16.47 1.75 3.31
N LEU A 160 -16.35 0.71 2.47
CA LEU A 160 -15.65 0.81 1.19
C LEU A 160 -16.27 1.82 0.22
N HIS A 161 -17.57 2.10 0.33
CA HIS A 161 -18.22 3.12 -0.51
C HIS A 161 -17.84 4.56 -0.14
N ASN A 162 -17.15 4.78 0.99
CA ASN A 162 -16.69 6.10 1.41
C ASN A 162 -15.29 6.47 0.88
N VAL A 163 -14.57 5.51 0.27
CA VAL A 163 -13.21 5.76 -0.24
C VAL A 163 -13.26 6.14 -1.71
N ASN A 164 -12.32 6.97 -2.17
CA ASN A 164 -12.17 7.29 -3.59
C ASN A 164 -11.31 6.24 -4.31
N HIS A 165 -10.32 5.68 -3.62
CA HIS A 165 -9.41 4.67 -4.15
C HIS A 165 -9.19 3.54 -3.15
N LEU A 166 -9.39 2.30 -3.58
CA LEU A 166 -9.05 1.08 -2.84
C LEU A 166 -7.89 0.37 -3.53
N ARG A 167 -6.74 0.27 -2.87
CA ARG A 167 -5.64 -0.59 -3.27
C ARG A 167 -5.72 -1.88 -2.48
N ILE A 168 -5.79 -3.02 -3.15
CA ILE A 168 -5.92 -4.32 -2.49
C ILE A 168 -5.20 -5.41 -3.31
N SER A 169 -4.58 -6.38 -2.64
CA SER A 169 -4.02 -7.54 -3.35
C SER A 169 -5.09 -8.59 -3.64
N LEU A 170 -4.83 -9.48 -4.61
CA LEU A 170 -5.72 -10.61 -4.90
C LEU A 170 -6.00 -11.47 -3.66
N ASN A 171 -4.97 -11.81 -2.88
CA ASN A 171 -5.13 -12.62 -1.67
C ASN A 171 -6.03 -11.93 -0.63
N GLU A 172 -5.90 -10.61 -0.46
CA GLU A 172 -6.74 -9.84 0.45
C GLU A 172 -8.18 -9.75 -0.06
N ALA A 173 -8.37 -9.59 -1.37
CA ALA A 173 -9.69 -9.60 -2.00
C ALA A 173 -10.39 -10.96 -1.83
N GLU A 174 -9.68 -12.06 -2.08
CA GLU A 174 -10.18 -13.43 -1.89
C GLU A 174 -10.52 -13.70 -0.42
N VAL A 175 -9.71 -13.24 0.54
CA VAL A 175 -10.03 -13.39 1.97
C VAL A 175 -11.23 -12.52 2.38
N LEU A 176 -11.33 -11.29 1.86
CA LEU A 176 -12.39 -10.37 2.24
C LEU A 176 -13.74 -10.78 1.63
N LEU A 177 -13.77 -11.24 0.39
CA LEU A 177 -15.00 -11.41 -0.41
C LEU A 177 -15.21 -12.83 -0.95
N GLY A 178 -14.23 -13.73 -0.83
CA GLY A 178 -14.26 -15.03 -1.51
C GLY A 178 -14.35 -14.86 -3.02
N GLU A 179 -15.02 -15.78 -3.71
CA GLU A 179 -15.23 -15.73 -5.16
C GLU A 179 -16.11 -14.55 -5.64
N ALA A 180 -16.74 -13.82 -4.71
CA ALA A 180 -17.58 -12.66 -5.04
C ALA A 180 -16.78 -11.38 -5.32
N TRP A 181 -15.47 -11.36 -5.06
CA TRP A 181 -14.64 -10.16 -5.19
C TRP A 181 -14.77 -9.43 -6.54
N PRO A 182 -14.82 -10.10 -7.72
CA PRO A 182 -14.82 -9.37 -8.99
C PRO A 182 -16.12 -8.61 -9.21
N LYS A 183 -17.26 -9.28 -8.97
CA LYS A 183 -18.59 -8.65 -9.07
C LYS A 183 -18.77 -7.54 -8.06
N TYR A 184 -18.23 -7.72 -6.85
CA TYR A 184 -18.28 -6.70 -5.81
C TYR A 184 -17.49 -5.46 -6.21
N PHE A 185 -16.26 -5.59 -6.71
CA PHE A 185 -15.45 -4.43 -7.12
C PHE A 185 -15.98 -3.75 -8.37
N ALA A 186 -16.51 -4.50 -9.36
CA ALA A 186 -17.20 -3.91 -10.50
C ALA A 186 -18.38 -3.04 -10.04
N LYS A 187 -19.23 -3.57 -9.16
CA LYS A 187 -20.36 -2.84 -8.57
C LYS A 187 -19.91 -1.63 -7.75
N LEU A 188 -18.90 -1.80 -6.90
CA LEU A 188 -18.35 -0.72 -6.08
C LEU A 188 -17.82 0.43 -6.96
N SER A 189 -17.18 0.10 -8.06
CA SER A 189 -16.67 1.09 -9.02
C SER A 189 -17.78 1.79 -9.80
N GLU A 190 -18.77 1.04 -10.29
CA GLU A 190 -19.88 1.59 -11.08
C GLU A 190 -20.85 2.42 -10.24
N GLU A 191 -21.31 1.89 -9.10
CA GLU A 191 -22.36 2.52 -8.29
C GLU A 191 -21.82 3.59 -7.34
N HIS A 192 -20.61 3.40 -6.82
CA HIS A 192 -20.02 4.28 -5.80
C HIS A 192 -18.81 5.06 -6.30
N LYS A 193 -18.41 4.90 -7.57
CA LYS A 193 -17.27 5.61 -8.19
C LYS A 193 -15.94 5.37 -7.46
N VAL A 194 -15.81 4.22 -6.79
CA VAL A 194 -14.56 3.83 -6.15
C VAL A 194 -13.62 3.26 -7.19
N MET A 195 -12.43 3.84 -7.32
CA MET A 195 -11.37 3.20 -8.12
C MET A 195 -10.78 2.05 -7.34
N VAL A 196 -10.70 0.86 -7.93
CA VAL A 196 -10.07 -0.31 -7.27
C VAL A 196 -8.82 -0.72 -8.03
N SER A 197 -7.67 -0.65 -7.38
CA SER A 197 -6.40 -1.16 -7.88
C SER A 197 -6.13 -2.54 -7.27
N LEU A 198 -6.46 -3.58 -8.03
CA LEU A 198 -6.26 -4.98 -7.65
C LEU A 198 -4.86 -5.46 -8.04
N GLY A 199 -3.97 -5.53 -7.06
CA GLY A 199 -2.60 -5.99 -7.25
C GLY A 199 -2.51 -7.50 -7.44
N LEU A 200 -1.90 -7.94 -8.55
CA LEU A 200 -1.67 -9.33 -8.89
C LEU A 200 -0.21 -9.77 -8.62
N GLY A 201 0.54 -8.98 -7.85
CA GLY A 201 1.96 -9.22 -7.55
C GLY A 201 2.83 -8.99 -8.78
N ALA A 202 3.71 -9.94 -9.11
CA ALA A 202 4.59 -9.88 -10.27
C ALA A 202 3.84 -9.96 -11.62
N LYS A 203 2.51 -9.99 -11.60
CA LYS A 203 1.62 -10.14 -12.76
C LYS A 203 0.93 -8.83 -13.13
N GLY A 204 1.25 -7.72 -12.46
CA GLY A 204 0.69 -6.40 -12.75
C GLY A 204 -0.52 -6.06 -11.88
N VAL A 205 -1.40 -5.22 -12.40
CA VAL A 205 -2.55 -4.68 -11.68
C VAL A 205 -3.78 -4.62 -12.59
N VAL A 206 -4.95 -4.90 -12.02
CA VAL A 206 -6.25 -4.65 -12.67
C VAL A 206 -6.91 -3.47 -12.00
N VAL A 207 -7.35 -2.50 -12.79
CA VAL A 207 -8.01 -1.28 -12.34
C VAL A 207 -9.49 -1.36 -12.69
N PHE A 208 -10.35 -1.22 -11.68
CA PHE A 208 -11.78 -1.00 -11.85
C PHE A 208 -12.03 0.51 -11.72
N SER A 209 -12.54 1.15 -12.77
CA SER A 209 -12.85 2.58 -12.73
C SER A 209 -14.07 2.91 -13.60
N GLU A 210 -15.11 3.48 -12.98
CA GLU A 210 -16.34 3.92 -13.65
C GLU A 210 -16.97 2.83 -14.54
N GLY A 211 -17.00 1.59 -14.06
CA GLY A 211 -17.52 0.44 -14.80
C GLY A 211 -16.58 -0.15 -15.86
N ASN A 212 -15.40 0.45 -16.08
CA ASN A 212 -14.38 -0.06 -16.98
C ASN A 212 -13.35 -0.92 -16.23
N LEU A 213 -12.74 -1.86 -16.97
CA LEU A 213 -11.68 -2.73 -16.50
C LEU A 213 -10.42 -2.48 -17.31
N TYR A 214 -9.31 -2.18 -16.64
CA TYR A 214 -8.02 -1.99 -17.27
C TYR A 214 -7.00 -2.94 -16.68
N TYR A 215 -6.15 -3.52 -17.53
CA TYR A 215 -4.98 -4.26 -17.09
C TYR A 215 -3.72 -3.48 -17.43
N VAL A 216 -2.90 -3.24 -16.41
CA VAL A 216 -1.56 -2.68 -16.58
C VAL A 216 -0.54 -3.78 -16.25
N PRO A 217 0.32 -4.16 -17.22
CA PRO A 217 1.29 -5.22 -17.00
C PRO A 217 2.37 -4.80 -15.99
N PRO A 218 3.09 -5.77 -15.40
CA PRO A 218 4.23 -5.46 -14.55
C PRO A 218 5.39 -4.92 -15.39
N TYR A 219 6.24 -4.07 -14.80
CA TYR A 219 7.54 -3.77 -15.39
C TYR A 219 8.52 -4.89 -15.02
N ALA A 220 9.12 -5.52 -16.03
CA ALA A 220 10.07 -6.62 -15.80
C ALA A 220 11.33 -6.10 -15.10
N THR A 221 11.61 -6.63 -13.90
CA THR A 221 12.75 -6.22 -13.08
C THR A 221 13.34 -7.38 -12.28
N SER A 222 14.57 -7.20 -11.78
CA SER A 222 15.21 -8.12 -10.84
C SER A 222 14.85 -7.74 -9.40
N ALA A 223 13.71 -8.25 -8.94
CA ALA A 223 13.23 -8.02 -7.58
C ALA A 223 14.17 -8.68 -6.56
N LYS A 224 14.72 -7.87 -5.65
CA LYS A 224 15.50 -8.35 -4.49
C LYS A 224 14.63 -8.55 -3.26
N GLN A 225 13.61 -7.71 -3.09
CA GLN A 225 12.72 -7.73 -1.94
C GLN A 225 11.34 -7.19 -2.34
N SER A 226 10.28 -7.99 -2.15
CA SER A 226 8.91 -7.61 -2.51
C SER A 226 8.17 -6.78 -1.44
N THR A 227 8.75 -6.64 -0.25
CA THR A 227 8.16 -5.83 0.84
C THR A 227 8.08 -4.36 0.43
N GLY A 228 6.92 -3.74 0.67
CA GLY A 228 6.67 -2.33 0.35
C GLY A 228 6.32 -2.04 -1.11
N ALA A 229 6.28 -3.05 -2.00
CA ALA A 229 5.86 -2.86 -3.40
C ALA A 229 4.45 -2.24 -3.51
N GLY A 230 3.55 -2.66 -2.62
CA GLY A 230 2.20 -2.15 -2.53
C GLY A 230 2.09 -0.70 -2.07
N ASP A 231 2.84 -0.37 -1.02
CA ASP A 231 2.92 0.97 -0.47
C ASP A 231 3.58 1.94 -1.47
N ALA A 232 4.60 1.47 -2.19
CA ALA A 232 5.24 2.19 -3.28
C ALA A 232 4.27 2.44 -4.43
N TYR A 233 3.52 1.41 -4.85
CA TYR A 233 2.45 1.54 -5.85
C TYR A 233 1.45 2.61 -5.43
N ALA A 234 0.98 2.58 -4.18
CA ALA A 234 0.03 3.57 -3.67
C ALA A 234 0.61 4.99 -3.76
N GLY A 235 1.91 5.18 -3.46
CA GLY A 235 2.57 6.48 -3.56
C GLY A 235 2.61 7.01 -4.99
N GLY A 236 3.02 6.17 -5.95
CA GLY A 236 3.06 6.54 -7.37
C GLY A 236 1.67 6.80 -7.95
N PHE A 237 0.72 5.92 -7.66
CA PHE A 237 -0.67 6.06 -8.08
C PHE A 237 -1.28 7.39 -7.58
N LEU A 238 -1.14 7.67 -6.28
CA LEU A 238 -1.70 8.87 -5.66
C LEU A 238 -1.14 10.14 -6.28
N GLN A 239 0.18 10.20 -6.48
CA GLN A 239 0.78 11.39 -7.06
C GLN A 239 0.24 11.67 -8.46
N ALA A 240 0.24 10.66 -9.33
CA ALA A 240 -0.20 10.79 -10.71
C ALA A 240 -1.70 11.06 -10.81
N TYR A 241 -2.53 10.31 -10.08
CA TYR A 241 -3.98 10.47 -10.13
C TYR A 241 -4.43 11.85 -9.67
N LEU A 242 -3.89 12.35 -8.54
CA LEU A 242 -4.25 13.66 -8.04
C LEU A 242 -3.74 14.82 -8.91
N SER A 243 -2.85 14.54 -9.87
CA SER A 243 -2.32 15.54 -10.79
C SER A 243 -3.03 15.52 -12.16
N GLU A 244 -3.40 14.33 -12.64
CA GLU A 244 -3.81 14.11 -14.03
C GLU A 244 -5.21 13.51 -14.19
N GLU A 245 -5.81 12.99 -13.10
CA GLU A 245 -7.14 12.36 -13.06
C GLU A 245 -7.32 11.18 -14.03
N ASP A 246 -6.23 10.60 -14.53
CA ASP A 246 -6.23 9.39 -15.35
C ASP A 246 -5.90 8.14 -14.50
N PRO A 247 -6.85 7.21 -14.31
CA PRO A 247 -6.65 6.03 -13.48
C PRO A 247 -5.67 5.01 -14.08
N VAL A 248 -5.57 4.94 -15.42
CA VAL A 248 -4.66 4.00 -16.10
C VAL A 248 -3.23 4.54 -16.04
N TRP A 249 -3.05 5.84 -16.27
CA TRP A 249 -1.76 6.50 -16.07
C TRP A 249 -1.29 6.39 -14.62
N ALA A 250 -2.18 6.65 -13.66
CA ALA A 250 -1.88 6.48 -12.25
C ALA A 250 -1.45 5.05 -11.90
N ALA A 251 -2.13 4.03 -12.45
CA ALA A 251 -1.74 2.64 -12.27
C ALA A 251 -0.39 2.29 -12.92
N ALA A 252 -0.06 2.91 -14.06
CA ALA A 252 1.24 2.76 -14.70
C ALA A 252 2.37 3.39 -13.85
N VAL A 253 2.16 4.59 -13.30
CA VAL A 253 3.11 5.25 -12.39
C VAL A 253 3.26 4.47 -11.08
N GLY A 254 2.17 3.97 -10.51
CA GLY A 254 2.21 3.07 -9.36
C GLY A 254 3.01 1.78 -9.66
N SER A 255 2.80 1.17 -10.81
CA SER A 255 3.54 -0.05 -11.20
C SER A 255 5.02 0.23 -11.46
N ALA A 256 5.34 1.37 -12.05
CA ALA A 256 6.72 1.83 -12.26
C ALA A 256 7.46 2.05 -10.93
N THR A 257 6.85 2.78 -9.99
CA THR A 257 7.43 3.03 -8.66
C THR A 257 7.62 1.74 -7.86
N ALA A 258 6.63 0.84 -7.87
CA ALA A 258 6.76 -0.48 -7.26
C ALA A 258 7.94 -1.27 -7.85
N SER A 259 8.11 -1.23 -9.18
CA SER A 259 9.22 -1.94 -9.85
C SER A 259 10.60 -1.42 -9.44
N LEU A 260 10.74 -0.12 -9.15
CA LEU A 260 11.98 0.47 -8.66
C LEU A 260 12.26 0.11 -7.21
N ILE A 261 11.23 0.14 -6.37
CA ILE A 261 11.37 -0.14 -4.94
C ILE A 261 11.78 -1.59 -4.70
N VAL A 262 11.25 -2.55 -5.46
CA VAL A 262 11.60 -3.97 -5.25
C VAL A 262 13.03 -4.33 -5.65
N GLU A 263 13.74 -3.46 -6.38
CA GLU A 263 15.15 -3.65 -6.77
C GLU A 263 16.14 -3.36 -5.64
N LYS A 264 15.67 -2.74 -4.55
CA LYS A 264 16.48 -2.29 -3.42
C LYS A 264 15.87 -2.78 -2.09
N PRO A 265 16.68 -3.05 -1.07
CA PRO A 265 16.16 -3.36 0.26
C PRO A 265 15.64 -2.10 0.95
N GLY A 266 14.48 -2.22 1.61
CA GLY A 266 13.89 -1.13 2.39
C GLY A 266 13.29 0.01 1.56
N PRO A 267 12.66 0.99 2.21
CA PRO A 267 12.10 2.17 1.57
C PRO A 267 13.23 3.09 1.08
N SER A 268 13.06 3.68 -0.10
CA SER A 268 14.05 4.58 -0.71
C SER A 268 13.38 5.62 -1.60
N LEU A 269 14.11 6.70 -1.90
CA LEU A 269 13.69 7.67 -2.91
C LEU A 269 13.74 7.03 -4.31
N VAL A 270 12.87 7.49 -5.18
CA VAL A 270 12.80 7.07 -6.59
C VAL A 270 13.22 8.21 -7.51
N ASP A 271 13.85 7.89 -8.64
CA ASP A 271 14.15 8.88 -9.66
C ASP A 271 12.90 9.15 -10.51
N LYS A 272 12.43 10.40 -10.51
CA LYS A 272 11.20 10.80 -11.21
C LYS A 272 11.27 10.49 -12.71
N LYS A 273 12.42 10.71 -13.35
CA LYS A 273 12.58 10.48 -14.79
C LYS A 273 12.53 8.98 -15.10
N GLU A 274 13.14 8.16 -14.25
CA GLU A 274 13.06 6.70 -14.39
C GLU A 274 11.62 6.19 -14.20
N VAL A 275 10.89 6.76 -13.23
CA VAL A 275 9.45 6.47 -13.06
C VAL A 275 8.67 6.83 -14.33
N GLU A 276 8.85 8.02 -14.89
CA GLU A 276 8.16 8.47 -16.10
C GLU A 276 8.46 7.56 -17.31
N VAL A 277 9.71 7.13 -17.49
CA VAL A 277 10.10 6.21 -18.56
C VAL A 277 9.39 4.86 -18.42
N ARG A 278 9.46 4.24 -17.24
CA ARG A 278 8.80 2.95 -16.99
C ARG A 278 7.28 3.07 -17.10
N ALA A 279 6.69 4.12 -16.53
CA ALA A 279 5.25 4.36 -16.58
C ALA A 279 4.75 4.55 -18.02
N SER A 280 5.48 5.31 -18.85
CA SER A 280 5.15 5.48 -20.27
C SER A 280 5.12 4.16 -21.02
N GLU A 281 6.10 3.28 -20.76
CA GLU A 281 6.12 1.94 -21.36
C GLU A 281 4.91 1.10 -20.92
N LEU A 282 4.59 1.09 -19.63
CA LEU A 282 3.47 0.33 -19.10
C LEU A 282 2.12 0.88 -19.59
N TYR A 283 1.99 2.20 -19.65
CA TYR A 283 0.80 2.87 -20.17
C TYR A 283 0.59 2.52 -21.65
N LEU A 284 1.63 2.44 -22.48
CA LEU A 284 1.48 2.00 -23.87
C LEU A 284 1.12 0.51 -24.02
N LYS A 285 1.40 -0.30 -23.00
CA LYS A 285 1.13 -1.75 -22.98
C LYS A 285 -0.15 -2.13 -22.24
N HIS A 286 -0.87 -1.17 -21.67
CA HIS A 286 -2.12 -1.46 -20.98
C HIS A 286 -3.16 -1.98 -21.99
N CYS A 287 -4.14 -2.74 -21.50
CA CYS A 287 -5.32 -3.07 -22.28
C CYS A 287 -6.60 -2.83 -21.48
N THR A 288 -7.67 -2.53 -22.19
CA THR A 288 -9.03 -2.57 -21.63
C THR A 288 -9.51 -4.01 -21.70
N LEU A 289 -10.08 -4.50 -20.60
CA LEU A 289 -10.67 -5.83 -20.53
C LEU A 289 -12.17 -5.73 -20.81
N SER A 290 -12.69 -6.66 -21.61
CA SER A 290 -14.10 -6.64 -22.03
C SER A 290 -15.04 -7.19 -20.96
N SER A 291 -14.51 -8.00 -20.04
CA SER A 291 -15.32 -8.68 -19.03
C SER A 291 -14.50 -9.15 -17.82
N ILE A 292 -15.20 -9.59 -16.78
CA ILE A 292 -14.61 -10.20 -15.59
C ILE A 292 -13.93 -11.54 -15.93
N GLU A 293 -14.42 -12.26 -16.93
CA GLU A 293 -13.83 -13.53 -17.37
C GLU A 293 -12.40 -13.32 -17.87
N GLU A 294 -12.11 -12.24 -18.61
CA GLU A 294 -10.74 -11.90 -19.02
C GLU A 294 -9.82 -11.63 -17.83
N VAL A 295 -10.35 -11.09 -16.73
CA VAL A 295 -9.58 -10.91 -15.48
C VAL A 295 -9.17 -12.27 -14.90
N PHE A 296 -10.08 -13.25 -14.89
CA PHE A 296 -9.76 -14.60 -14.43
C PHE A 296 -8.75 -15.29 -15.34
N GLU A 297 -8.87 -15.16 -16.66
CA GLU A 297 -7.89 -15.71 -17.60
C GLU A 297 -6.48 -15.16 -17.34
N LEU A 298 -6.35 -13.86 -17.04
CA LEU A 298 -5.07 -13.25 -16.66
C LEU A 298 -4.50 -13.86 -15.37
N ILE A 299 -5.35 -14.07 -14.37
CA ILE A 299 -4.95 -14.67 -13.08
C ILE A 299 -4.49 -16.12 -13.28
N GLU A 300 -5.23 -16.90 -14.07
CA GLU A 300 -4.96 -18.32 -14.35
C GLU A 300 -3.69 -18.53 -15.17
N ARG A 301 -3.53 -17.84 -16.31
CA ARG A 301 -2.31 -17.92 -17.14
C ARG A 301 -1.05 -17.67 -16.34
N ALA A 302 -1.16 -16.81 -15.35
CA ALA A 302 -0.04 -16.43 -14.53
C ALA A 302 0.22 -17.41 -13.35
N LYS A 303 -0.67 -18.37 -13.06
CA LYS A 303 -0.38 -19.49 -12.14
C LYS A 303 0.49 -20.57 -12.80
N GLU A 304 0.58 -20.55 -14.13
CA GLU A 304 1.33 -21.52 -14.94
C GLU A 304 2.77 -21.08 -15.24
N THR A 305 3.14 -19.85 -14.87
CA THR A 305 4.46 -19.23 -15.03
C THR A 305 5.14 -19.01 -13.69
#